data_AF-A0A7S3XRY6-F1
#
_entry.id   AF-A0A7S3XRY6-F1
#
_cell.length_a   1.000
_cell.length_b   1.000
_cell.length_c   1.000
_cell.angle_alpha   90.00
_cell.angle_beta   90.00
_cell.angle_gamma   90.00
#
_symmetry.space_group_name_H-M   'P 1'
#
loop_
_entity.id
_entity.type
_entity.pdbx_description
1 polymer ?
#
loop_
_entity_poly.entity_id
_entity_poly.type
_entity_poly.pdbx_seq_one_letter_code
_entity_poly.pdbx_strand_id
1 'polypeptide(L)'
;MQSDNPSRKKKKKPKKKNEDGKKQQAGFLDSGRGNDGQEAGHLADKPQVFEYPYAVDEDDHCETCEEAYEDIATILEHIAEDLNKPKKCLQIYDPYFCQGLVIKSFEKLGFSSVYNKLEDFYEKVDSKSTPDFDVLVTNPPYSGDHIERILKFCIASKKPWFLLVPNWVYMKEYYMNLTKNIKPIYITPAKRYSYYSPRVSRTNVKSSERKTSPFPSFWYADLTARHGRAAAVFLANQTPTRGGGEGGGAHLARGPRQLPERYLDQNDPAKRRLRDLAKRKKKRKKKKSGGAEK
;
A
#
# COMPACT_ATOMS: atom_id res chain seq x y z
N MET A 1 70.70 13.37 -17.73
CA MET A 1 70.59 14.31 -16.60
C MET A 1 69.19 14.20 -16.03
N GLN A 2 69.08 13.50 -14.90
CA GLN A 2 67.90 13.49 -14.02
C GLN A 2 67.89 14.79 -13.21
N SER A 3 66.70 15.32 -12.92
CA SER A 3 66.45 16.04 -11.67
C SER A 3 64.95 16.12 -11.40
N ASP A 4 64.56 15.42 -10.34
CA ASP A 4 63.26 15.33 -9.68
C ASP A 4 62.75 16.65 -9.09
N ASN A 5 61.42 16.77 -8.90
CA ASN A 5 60.81 17.17 -7.62
C ASN A 5 59.26 17.06 -7.63
N PRO A 6 58.54 17.03 -6.48
CA PRO A 6 57.83 15.83 -6.09
C PRO A 6 56.33 16.03 -5.76
N SER A 7 55.67 14.88 -5.60
CA SER A 7 54.30 14.64 -5.16
C SER A 7 53.91 15.30 -3.82
N ARG A 8 52.75 15.99 -3.78
CA ARG A 8 52.09 16.45 -2.55
C ARG A 8 50.94 15.53 -2.12
N LYS A 9 51.16 14.78 -1.04
CA LYS A 9 50.13 14.08 -0.24
C LYS A 9 49.27 15.10 0.51
N LYS A 10 47.94 15.02 0.42
CA LYS A 10 47.00 15.73 1.32
C LYS A 10 46.36 14.76 2.32
N LYS A 11 46.51 15.12 3.60
CA LYS A 11 46.19 14.38 4.82
C LYS A 11 44.66 14.29 5.06
N LYS A 12 44.19 13.10 5.48
CA LYS A 12 42.89 12.86 6.13
C LYS A 12 42.90 13.49 7.53
N LYS A 13 41.80 14.14 7.95
CA LYS A 13 41.56 14.61 9.33
C LYS A 13 40.45 13.78 10.01
N PRO A 14 40.48 13.59 11.34
CA PRO A 14 39.76 12.53 12.03
C PRO A 14 38.42 12.96 12.66
N LYS A 15 37.61 11.93 12.95
CA LYS A 15 36.32 11.93 13.67
C LYS A 15 36.46 12.52 15.08
N LYS A 16 35.46 13.30 15.53
CA LYS A 16 35.22 13.60 16.95
C LYS A 16 33.89 12.97 17.39
N LYS A 17 33.99 12.02 18.33
CA LYS A 17 32.92 11.57 19.23
C LYS A 17 32.73 12.63 20.31
N ASN A 18 31.50 12.91 20.70
CA ASN A 18 31.18 13.52 21.99
C ASN A 18 30.16 12.60 22.69
N GLU A 19 30.63 11.87 23.68
CA GLU A 19 29.84 11.39 24.82
C GLU A 19 30.04 12.42 25.95
N ASP A 20 28.97 12.74 26.67
CA ASP A 20 28.92 12.83 28.14
C ASP A 20 27.75 13.71 28.61
N GLY A 21 27.03 13.24 29.64
CA GLY A 21 26.06 14.08 30.34
C GLY A 21 24.97 13.37 31.15
N LYS A 22 25.31 12.36 31.97
CA LYS A 22 24.45 11.92 33.08
C LYS A 22 24.22 13.09 34.06
N LYS A 23 22.95 13.41 34.38
CA LYS A 23 22.58 13.99 35.68
C LYS A 23 21.29 13.36 36.19
N GLN A 24 21.40 12.77 37.38
CA GLN A 24 20.34 12.34 38.26
C GLN A 24 19.70 13.54 38.95
N GLN A 25 18.41 13.46 39.27
CA GLN A 25 17.86 13.98 40.53
C GLN A 25 16.59 13.22 40.93
N ALA A 26 16.60 12.73 42.17
CA ALA A 26 15.48 12.23 42.97
C ALA A 26 14.35 13.29 43.04
N GLY A 27 13.08 13.00 43.24
CA GLY A 27 12.44 12.07 44.17
C GLY A 27 11.42 12.90 44.94
N PHE A 28 10.12 12.64 44.77
CA PHE A 28 9.08 13.19 45.64
C PHE A 28 7.92 12.19 45.69
N LEU A 29 7.75 11.58 46.86
CA LEU A 29 6.57 10.83 47.26
C LEU A 29 5.54 11.84 47.76
N ASP A 30 4.31 11.76 47.27
CA ASP A 30 3.16 12.18 48.06
C ASP A 30 1.98 11.24 47.82
N SER A 31 1.25 11.01 48.90
CA SER A 31 0.32 9.95 49.17
C SER A 31 -1.10 10.50 49.31
N GLY A 32 -2.07 9.81 48.71
CA GLY A 32 -3.34 9.56 49.40
C GLY A 32 -4.65 10.00 48.73
N ARG A 33 -5.53 9.00 48.66
CA ARG A 33 -7.01 9.00 48.71
C ARG A 33 -7.77 9.17 47.39
N GLY A 34 -8.58 8.14 47.09
CA GLY A 34 -9.37 8.02 45.86
C GLY A 34 -10.85 8.34 46.03
N ASN A 35 -11.61 8.05 44.97
CA ASN A 35 -12.95 7.49 45.06
C ASN A 35 -13.38 6.94 43.69
N ASP A 36 -14.31 5.99 43.75
CA ASP A 36 -14.78 5.09 42.71
C ASP A 36 -15.51 5.74 41.53
N GLY A 37 -15.40 5.12 40.36
CA GLY A 37 -16.12 5.47 39.13
C GLY A 37 -15.95 4.40 38.06
N GLN A 38 -16.72 3.32 38.19
CA GLN A 38 -16.94 2.18 37.29
C GLN A 38 -16.41 2.31 35.84
N GLU A 39 -15.30 1.62 35.55
CA GLU A 39 -14.86 1.32 34.19
C GLU A 39 -15.73 0.21 33.58
N ALA A 40 -16.50 0.54 32.55
CA ALA A 40 -17.11 -0.44 31.66
C ALA A 40 -15.99 -1.18 30.90
N GLY A 41 -15.88 -2.49 31.14
CA GLY A 41 -14.80 -3.33 30.64
C GLY A 41 -14.62 -3.28 29.12
N HIS A 42 -13.55 -2.63 28.68
CA HIS A 42 -12.86 -3.02 27.46
C HIS A 42 -12.06 -4.28 27.81
N LEU A 43 -12.57 -5.46 27.45
CA LEU A 43 -11.75 -6.65 27.34
C LEU A 43 -10.67 -6.36 26.30
N ALA A 44 -9.50 -5.94 26.79
CA ALA A 44 -8.32 -5.75 25.99
C ALA A 44 -7.92 -7.12 25.43
N ASP A 45 -8.27 -7.35 24.17
CA ASP A 45 -7.91 -8.54 23.43
C ASP A 45 -6.38 -8.69 23.49
N LYS A 46 -5.91 -9.76 24.14
CA LYS A 46 -4.48 -10.01 24.30
C LYS A 46 -3.90 -10.17 22.90
N PRO A 47 -2.77 -9.52 22.59
CA PRO A 47 -2.20 -9.63 21.26
C PRO A 47 -1.79 -11.09 20.99
N GLN A 48 -2.39 -11.71 19.97
CA GLN A 48 -2.02 -13.05 19.55
C GLN A 48 -0.65 -13.02 18.88
N VAL A 49 0.27 -13.84 19.39
CA VAL A 49 1.57 -14.09 18.78
C VAL A 49 1.38 -15.23 17.79
N PHE A 50 1.72 -15.01 16.52
CA PHE A 50 1.69 -16.03 15.48
C PHE A 50 3.12 -16.46 15.17
N GLU A 51 3.39 -17.76 15.20
CA GLU A 51 4.62 -18.32 14.67
C GLU A 51 4.41 -18.66 13.20
N TYR A 52 5.14 -17.96 12.32
CA TYR A 52 5.03 -18.18 10.88
C TYR A 52 5.82 -19.43 10.48
N PRO A 53 5.25 -20.33 9.66
CA PRO A 53 5.95 -21.54 9.21
C PRO A 53 7.04 -21.25 8.16
N TYR A 54 7.32 -19.98 7.87
CA TYR A 54 8.23 -19.50 6.83
C TYR A 54 8.94 -18.22 7.30
N ALA A 55 10.03 -17.85 6.60
CA ALA A 55 10.76 -16.63 6.89
C ALA A 55 9.91 -15.39 6.57
N VAL A 56 9.88 -14.44 7.50
CA VAL A 56 9.13 -13.19 7.38
C VAL A 56 10.02 -11.98 7.66
N ASP A 57 9.76 -10.88 6.97
CA ASP A 57 10.29 -9.56 7.32
C ASP A 57 9.26 -8.86 8.22
N GLU A 58 9.68 -8.48 9.42
CA GLU A 58 8.82 -7.78 10.39
C GLU A 58 8.23 -6.49 9.83
N ASP A 59 8.92 -5.83 8.90
CA ASP A 59 8.48 -4.58 8.31
C ASP A 59 7.38 -4.73 7.25
N ASP A 60 7.17 -5.96 6.74
CA ASP A 60 6.08 -6.27 5.82
C ASP A 60 4.76 -6.64 6.52
N HIS A 61 4.79 -6.89 7.85
CA HIS A 61 3.58 -7.20 8.62
C HIS A 61 2.75 -5.95 8.90
N CYS A 62 1.96 -5.57 7.90
CA CYS A 62 1.09 -4.41 7.92
C CYS A 62 -0.32 -4.79 7.44
N GLU A 63 -1.32 -4.57 8.31
CA GLU A 63 -2.71 -4.80 7.96
C GLU A 63 -3.22 -3.71 7.01
N THR A 64 -3.96 -4.16 5.98
CA THR A 64 -4.65 -3.28 5.04
C THR A 64 -5.80 -2.57 5.74
N CYS A 65 -5.93 -1.26 5.51
CA CYS A 65 -7.02 -0.49 6.10
C CYS A 65 -8.37 -0.80 5.44
N GLU A 66 -9.46 -0.62 6.18
CA GLU A 66 -10.82 -0.95 5.72
C GLU A 66 -11.21 -0.16 4.47
N GLU A 67 -10.78 1.12 4.39
CA GLU A 67 -11.04 2.00 3.26
C GLU A 67 -10.48 1.45 1.94
N ALA A 68 -9.39 0.68 1.99
CA ALA A 68 -8.84 0.07 0.78
C ALA A 68 -9.76 -1.02 0.23
N TYR A 69 -10.43 -1.79 1.09
CA TYR A 69 -11.40 -2.79 0.66
C TYR A 69 -12.72 -2.15 0.20
N GLU A 70 -13.16 -1.06 0.84
CA GLU A 70 -14.32 -0.28 0.42
C GLU A 70 -14.17 0.24 -1.02
N ASP A 71 -12.98 0.74 -1.38
CA ASP A 71 -12.68 1.30 -2.70
C ASP A 71 -12.81 0.28 -3.85
N ILE A 72 -12.79 -1.02 -3.56
CA ILE A 72 -12.95 -2.09 -4.55
C ILE A 72 -14.24 -2.90 -4.38
N ALA A 73 -15.02 -2.67 -3.32
CA ALA A 73 -16.16 -3.49 -2.95
C ALA A 73 -17.22 -3.55 -4.07
N THR A 74 -17.58 -2.41 -4.66
CA THR A 74 -18.55 -2.38 -5.77
C THR A 74 -18.04 -3.12 -7.00
N ILE A 75 -16.73 -3.15 -7.25
CA ILE A 75 -16.17 -3.89 -8.39
C ILE A 75 -16.27 -5.39 -8.13
N LEU A 76 -15.99 -5.82 -6.90
CA LEU A 76 -16.14 -7.21 -6.47
C LEU A 76 -17.60 -7.68 -6.55
N GLU A 77 -18.57 -6.82 -6.22
CA GLU A 77 -20.00 -7.11 -6.41
C GLU A 77 -20.32 -7.40 -7.89
N HIS A 78 -19.85 -6.57 -8.82
CA HIS A 78 -20.07 -6.79 -10.24
C HIS A 78 -19.38 -8.07 -10.76
N ILE A 79 -18.23 -8.46 -10.18
CA ILE A 79 -17.60 -9.75 -10.49
C ILE A 79 -18.49 -10.91 -10.01
N ALA A 80 -19.09 -10.80 -8.83
CA ALA A 80 -20.02 -11.81 -8.34
C ALA A 80 -21.27 -11.93 -9.24
N GLU A 81 -21.82 -10.80 -9.69
CA GLU A 81 -22.93 -10.74 -10.65
C GLU A 81 -22.56 -11.39 -11.99
N ASP A 82 -21.37 -11.09 -12.54
CA ASP A 82 -20.84 -11.71 -13.77
C ASP A 82 -20.70 -13.24 -13.64
N LEU A 83 -20.47 -13.73 -12.43
CA LEU A 83 -20.38 -15.15 -12.10
C LEU A 83 -21.73 -15.78 -11.75
N ASN A 84 -22.82 -15.00 -11.74
CA ASN A 84 -24.14 -15.40 -11.23
C ASN A 84 -24.06 -15.96 -9.79
N LYS A 85 -23.17 -15.39 -8.98
CA LYS A 85 -22.98 -15.75 -7.57
C LYS A 85 -23.53 -14.65 -6.67
N PRO A 86 -24.23 -15.00 -5.58
CA PRO A 86 -24.49 -14.04 -4.51
C PRO A 86 -23.16 -13.48 -3.99
N LYS A 87 -23.12 -12.18 -3.65
CA LYS A 87 -21.93 -11.51 -3.09
C LYS A 87 -21.22 -12.29 -1.99
N LYS A 88 -21.99 -12.86 -1.05
CA LYS A 88 -21.50 -13.69 0.07
C LYS A 88 -20.77 -14.98 -0.35
N CYS A 89 -21.00 -15.44 -1.58
CA CYS A 89 -20.46 -16.65 -2.18
C CYS A 89 -19.29 -16.38 -3.15
N LEU A 90 -18.91 -15.11 -3.37
CA LEU A 90 -17.73 -14.78 -4.17
C LEU A 90 -16.47 -15.24 -3.43
N GLN A 91 -15.72 -16.17 -4.02
CA GLN A 91 -14.54 -16.75 -3.41
C GLN A 91 -13.33 -15.82 -3.58
N ILE A 92 -13.00 -15.06 -2.53
CA ILE A 92 -11.87 -14.13 -2.50
C ILE A 92 -10.65 -14.83 -1.91
N TYR A 93 -9.51 -14.78 -2.61
CA TYR A 93 -8.25 -15.33 -2.13
C TYR A 93 -7.25 -14.22 -1.79
N ASP A 94 -6.80 -14.22 -0.53
CA ASP A 94 -5.64 -13.44 -0.08
C ASP A 94 -4.54 -14.41 0.41
N PRO A 95 -3.47 -14.61 -0.40
CA PRO A 95 -2.41 -15.55 -0.08
C PRO A 95 -1.46 -15.10 1.04
N TYR A 96 -1.43 -13.82 1.38
CA TYR A 96 -0.47 -13.30 2.35
C TYR A 96 -1.16 -13.08 3.70
N PHE A 97 -0.74 -13.84 4.71
CA PHE A 97 -1.31 -13.77 6.04
C PHE A 97 -0.56 -12.77 6.92
N CYS A 98 -1.29 -11.83 7.51
CA CYS A 98 -0.81 -11.00 8.62
C CYS A 98 -1.46 -11.48 9.94
N GLN A 99 -2.68 -11.01 10.26
CA GLN A 99 -3.45 -11.49 11.42
C GLN A 99 -4.87 -11.95 11.05
N GLY A 100 -5.16 -12.07 9.76
CA GLY A 100 -6.47 -12.49 9.27
C GLY A 100 -7.57 -11.43 9.37
N LEU A 101 -7.24 -10.15 9.62
CA LEU A 101 -8.25 -9.08 9.70
C LEU A 101 -8.99 -8.86 8.38
N VAL A 102 -8.35 -9.19 7.25
CA VAL A 102 -8.96 -9.17 5.91
C VAL A 102 -10.31 -9.89 5.86
N ILE A 103 -10.45 -11.02 6.58
CA ILE A 103 -11.72 -11.77 6.65
C ILE A 103 -12.80 -10.90 7.28
N LYS A 104 -12.52 -10.31 8.45
CA LYS A 104 -13.47 -9.43 9.16
C LYS A 104 -13.83 -8.19 8.35
N SER A 105 -12.85 -7.59 7.67
CA SER A 105 -13.07 -6.42 6.80
C SER A 105 -14.02 -6.76 5.65
N PHE A 106 -13.83 -7.90 4.99
CA PHE A 106 -14.71 -8.34 3.92
C PHE A 106 -16.09 -8.80 4.40
N GLU A 107 -16.19 -9.44 5.57
CA GLU A 107 -17.46 -9.81 6.18
C GLU A 107 -18.34 -8.59 6.45
N LYS A 108 -17.77 -7.49 6.97
CA LYS A 108 -18.48 -6.22 7.15
C LYS A 108 -19.02 -5.67 5.83
N LEU A 109 -18.27 -5.89 4.75
CA LEU A 109 -18.69 -5.54 3.40
C LEU A 109 -19.66 -6.56 2.81
N GLY A 110 -20.02 -7.67 3.47
CA GLY A 110 -20.96 -8.67 2.97
C GLY A 110 -20.33 -9.78 2.10
N PHE A 111 -19.00 -9.89 2.08
CA PHE A 111 -18.27 -10.99 1.46
C PHE A 111 -17.82 -11.99 2.54
N SER A 112 -18.46 -13.16 2.62
CA SER A 112 -18.16 -14.17 3.64
C SER A 112 -17.28 -15.32 3.16
N SER A 113 -17.00 -15.42 1.86
CA SER A 113 -16.17 -16.49 1.29
C SER A 113 -14.75 -15.97 1.03
N VAL A 114 -14.00 -15.75 2.11
CA VAL A 114 -12.62 -15.23 2.06
C VAL A 114 -11.65 -16.28 2.56
N TYR A 115 -10.66 -16.62 1.73
CA TYR A 115 -9.56 -17.49 2.09
C TYR A 115 -8.32 -16.67 2.44
N ASN A 116 -7.97 -16.63 3.73
CA ASN A 116 -6.71 -16.12 4.24
C ASN A 116 -6.25 -17.03 5.39
N LYS A 117 -5.15 -17.75 5.18
CA LYS A 117 -4.62 -18.76 6.10
C LYS A 117 -3.13 -18.55 6.30
N LEU A 118 -2.66 -18.86 7.51
CA LEU A 118 -1.25 -18.83 7.89
C LEU A 118 -0.50 -19.99 7.20
N GLU A 119 -0.25 -19.84 5.91
CA GLU A 119 0.37 -20.84 5.03
C GLU A 119 1.40 -20.15 4.12
N ASP A 120 2.46 -20.86 3.73
CA ASP A 120 3.42 -20.32 2.77
C ASP A 120 2.81 -20.30 1.37
N PHE A 121 2.51 -19.11 0.86
CA PHE A 121 1.97 -18.93 -0.49
C PHE A 121 2.83 -19.61 -1.57
N TYR A 122 4.15 -19.55 -1.46
CA TYR A 122 5.04 -20.09 -2.46
C TYR A 122 5.05 -21.61 -2.46
N GLU A 123 5.07 -22.21 -1.28
CA GLU A 123 4.92 -23.66 -1.14
C GLU A 123 3.58 -24.12 -1.74
N LYS A 124 2.48 -23.38 -1.50
CA LYS A 124 1.17 -23.71 -2.09
C LYS A 124 1.15 -23.62 -3.61
N VAL A 125 1.84 -22.64 -4.19
CA VAL A 125 1.99 -22.53 -5.65
C VAL A 125 2.81 -23.69 -6.20
N ASP A 126 3.96 -24.00 -5.59
CA ASP A 126 4.87 -25.04 -6.07
C ASP A 126 4.25 -26.44 -5.96
N SER A 127 3.52 -26.70 -4.86
CA SER A 127 2.78 -27.95 -4.64
C SER A 127 1.43 -28.01 -5.37
N LYS A 128 1.03 -26.94 -6.08
CA LYS A 128 -0.27 -26.81 -6.76
C LYS A 128 -1.46 -27.05 -5.83
N SER A 129 -1.36 -26.59 -4.59
CA SER A 129 -2.35 -26.76 -3.53
C SER A 129 -3.00 -25.45 -3.09
N THR A 130 -2.89 -24.40 -3.91
CA THR A 130 -3.66 -23.16 -3.73
C THR A 130 -5.16 -23.44 -3.76
N PRO A 131 -5.99 -22.74 -2.98
CA PRO A 131 -7.44 -22.94 -2.98
C PRO A 131 -8.06 -22.58 -4.35
N ASP A 132 -9.25 -23.11 -4.61
CA ASP A 132 -10.09 -22.56 -5.67
C ASP A 132 -10.64 -21.18 -5.26
N PHE A 133 -10.58 -20.22 -6.19
CA PHE A 133 -11.05 -18.85 -5.98
C PHE A 133 -11.67 -18.25 -7.24
N ASP A 134 -12.48 -17.22 -7.08
CA ASP A 134 -13.05 -16.43 -8.17
C ASP A 134 -12.19 -15.21 -8.49
N VAL A 135 -11.67 -14.56 -7.45
CA VAL A 135 -10.88 -13.33 -7.53
C VAL A 135 -9.77 -13.35 -6.49
N LEU A 136 -8.59 -12.85 -6.88
CA LEU A 136 -7.47 -12.65 -5.95
C LEU A 136 -7.45 -11.20 -5.47
N VAL A 137 -7.40 -10.98 -4.17
CA VAL A 137 -7.27 -9.65 -3.57
C VAL A 137 -6.23 -9.70 -2.48
N THR A 138 -5.16 -8.91 -2.57
CA THR A 138 -4.10 -8.94 -1.57
C THR A 138 -3.28 -7.65 -1.49
N ASN A 139 -2.69 -7.45 -0.31
CA ASN A 139 -1.63 -6.47 -0.04
C ASN A 139 -0.33 -7.27 0.22
N PRO A 140 0.44 -7.58 -0.85
CA PRO A 140 1.60 -8.45 -0.69
C PRO A 140 2.71 -7.74 0.11
N PRO A 141 3.65 -8.49 0.69
CA PRO A 141 4.91 -7.94 1.19
C PRO A 141 5.60 -7.06 0.13
N TYR A 142 6.20 -5.95 0.55
CA TYR A 142 6.85 -5.00 -0.37
C TYR A 142 8.36 -5.22 -0.47
N SER A 143 8.94 -6.02 0.42
CA SER A 143 10.33 -6.45 0.33
C SER A 143 10.55 -7.50 -0.77
N GLY A 144 11.82 -7.83 -1.02
CA GLY A 144 12.22 -8.94 -1.90
C GLY A 144 11.63 -8.87 -3.31
N ASP A 145 11.22 -10.05 -3.81
CA ASP A 145 10.60 -10.24 -5.11
C ASP A 145 9.09 -10.60 -5.02
N HIS A 146 8.49 -10.43 -3.83
CA HIS A 146 7.13 -10.88 -3.51
C HIS A 146 6.09 -10.32 -4.49
N ILE A 147 6.18 -9.03 -4.84
CA ILE A 147 5.29 -8.36 -5.81
C ILE A 147 5.41 -8.96 -7.21
N GLU A 148 6.62 -9.28 -7.66
CA GLU A 148 6.84 -9.89 -8.98
C GLU A 148 6.28 -11.32 -9.02
N ARG A 149 6.53 -12.11 -7.96
CA ARG A 149 6.05 -13.49 -7.86
C ARG A 149 4.53 -13.59 -7.82
N ILE A 150 3.86 -12.75 -7.02
CA ILE A 150 2.39 -12.74 -6.98
C ILE A 150 1.79 -12.27 -8.31
N LEU A 151 2.41 -11.30 -8.99
CA LEU A 151 1.95 -10.85 -10.31
C LEU A 151 2.04 -11.95 -11.36
N LYS A 152 3.12 -12.76 -11.36
CA LYS A 152 3.25 -13.94 -12.22
C LYS A 152 2.11 -14.94 -11.97
N PHE A 153 1.80 -15.22 -10.71
CA PHE A 153 0.68 -16.09 -10.34
C PHE A 153 -0.67 -15.53 -10.81
N CYS A 154 -0.93 -14.25 -10.57
CA CYS A 154 -2.14 -13.55 -11.00
C CYS A 154 -2.38 -13.70 -12.50
N ILE A 155 -1.36 -13.42 -13.32
CA ILE A 155 -1.44 -13.53 -14.79
C ILE A 155 -1.66 -14.98 -15.23
N ALA A 156 -0.94 -15.93 -14.62
CA ALA A 156 -1.08 -17.35 -14.95
C ALA A 156 -2.48 -17.90 -14.61
N SER A 157 -3.11 -17.40 -13.54
CA SER A 157 -4.42 -17.83 -13.09
C SER A 157 -5.55 -17.50 -14.08
N LYS A 158 -5.37 -16.46 -14.92
CA LYS A 158 -6.41 -15.92 -15.83
C LYS A 158 -7.72 -15.54 -15.13
N LYS A 159 -7.66 -15.24 -13.82
CA LYS A 159 -8.79 -14.77 -13.01
C LYS A 159 -8.62 -13.28 -12.69
N PRO A 160 -9.71 -12.56 -12.37
CA PRO A 160 -9.61 -11.19 -11.89
C PRO A 160 -8.69 -11.09 -10.67
N TRP A 161 -7.93 -10.00 -10.58
CA TRP A 161 -7.05 -9.77 -9.44
C TRP A 161 -6.93 -8.30 -9.06
N PHE A 162 -6.61 -8.06 -7.78
CA PHE A 162 -6.37 -6.76 -7.17
C PHE A 162 -5.13 -6.85 -6.27
N LEU A 163 -4.08 -6.12 -6.62
CA LEU A 163 -2.83 -6.04 -5.88
C LEU A 163 -2.69 -4.62 -5.30
N LEU A 164 -2.71 -4.49 -3.98
CA LEU A 164 -2.45 -3.23 -3.30
C LEU A 164 -0.94 -3.03 -3.15
N VAL A 165 -0.33 -2.27 -4.06
CA VAL A 165 1.13 -2.15 -4.13
C VAL A 165 1.58 -0.70 -4.28
N PRO A 166 2.87 -0.39 -4.04
CA PRO A 166 3.37 0.97 -4.12
C PRO A 166 3.25 1.60 -5.51
N ASN A 167 3.22 2.93 -5.51
CA ASN A 167 3.15 3.74 -6.71
C ASN A 167 4.37 3.62 -7.64
N TRP A 168 5.47 3.02 -7.22
CA TRP A 168 6.63 2.81 -8.08
C TRP A 168 6.53 1.53 -8.92
N VAL A 169 5.60 0.61 -8.63
CA VAL A 169 5.53 -0.71 -9.28
C VAL A 169 5.26 -0.60 -10.78
N TYR A 170 4.37 0.30 -11.22
CA TYR A 170 4.06 0.44 -12.65
C TYR A 170 5.26 0.90 -13.51
N MET A 171 6.31 1.43 -12.88
CA MET A 171 7.55 1.85 -13.54
C MET A 171 8.62 0.76 -13.59
N LYS A 172 8.39 -0.40 -12.95
CA LYS A 172 9.36 -1.49 -12.91
C LYS A 172 9.34 -2.30 -14.19
N GLU A 173 10.52 -2.75 -14.61
CA GLU A 173 10.69 -3.54 -15.84
C GLU A 173 9.91 -4.86 -15.78
N TYR A 174 9.97 -5.58 -14.66
CA TYR A 174 9.19 -6.82 -14.49
C TYR A 174 7.69 -6.57 -14.70
N TYR A 175 7.17 -5.45 -14.18
CA TYR A 175 5.75 -5.13 -14.27
C TYR A 175 5.38 -4.82 -15.72
N MET A 176 6.15 -3.97 -16.40
CA MET A 176 5.93 -3.63 -17.80
C MET A 176 5.99 -4.86 -18.70
N ASN A 177 6.94 -5.76 -18.47
CA ASN A 177 7.12 -6.99 -19.24
C ASN A 177 5.99 -8.00 -19.01
N LEU A 178 5.60 -8.23 -17.76
CA LEU A 178 4.53 -9.15 -17.40
C LEU A 178 3.16 -8.65 -17.86
N THR A 179 2.93 -7.33 -17.82
CA THR A 179 1.63 -6.74 -18.15
C THR A 179 1.47 -6.33 -19.62
N LYS A 180 2.47 -6.52 -20.48
CA LYS A 180 2.47 -6.09 -21.89
C LYS A 180 1.25 -6.56 -22.71
N ASN A 181 0.68 -7.72 -22.35
CA ASN A 181 -0.42 -8.36 -23.06
C ASN A 181 -1.77 -8.19 -22.37
N ILE A 182 -1.79 -7.56 -21.20
CA ILE A 182 -3.00 -7.21 -20.46
C ILE A 182 -3.09 -5.69 -20.35
N LYS A 183 -4.23 -5.19 -19.87
CA LYS A 183 -4.43 -3.75 -19.68
C LYS A 183 -4.84 -3.51 -18.24
N PRO A 184 -3.89 -3.52 -17.30
CA PRO A 184 -4.19 -3.25 -15.91
C PRO A 184 -4.82 -1.86 -15.76
N ILE A 185 -5.76 -1.78 -14.85
CA ILE A 185 -6.35 -0.56 -14.35
C ILE A 185 -5.79 -0.26 -12.96
N TYR A 186 -6.00 0.98 -12.51
CA TYR A 186 -5.52 1.44 -11.22
C TYR A 186 -6.65 2.15 -10.47
N ILE A 187 -6.84 1.82 -9.21
CA ILE A 187 -7.87 2.41 -8.35
C ILE A 187 -7.16 3.12 -7.21
N THR A 188 -7.09 4.44 -7.32
CA THR A 188 -6.34 5.30 -6.39
C THR A 188 -7.27 5.93 -5.37
N PRO A 189 -6.94 5.92 -4.07
CA PRO A 189 -7.89 6.38 -3.06
C PRO A 189 -8.01 7.91 -3.03
N ALA A 190 -9.14 8.39 -2.48
CA ALA A 190 -9.36 9.83 -2.25
C ALA A 190 -8.31 10.43 -1.29
N LYS A 191 -7.90 9.64 -0.30
CA LYS A 191 -6.86 9.94 0.69
C LYS A 191 -5.87 8.77 0.73
N ARG A 192 -4.62 9.04 1.08
CA ARG A 192 -3.59 7.99 1.14
C ARG A 192 -3.99 6.94 2.20
N TYR A 193 -3.91 5.66 1.83
CA TYR A 193 -4.08 4.56 2.79
C TYR A 193 -3.05 4.64 3.91
N SER A 194 -3.47 4.26 5.12
CA SER A 194 -2.61 4.17 6.30
C SER A 194 -2.60 2.73 6.78
N TYR A 195 -1.42 2.13 6.89
CA TYR A 195 -1.31 0.76 7.35
C TYR A 195 -0.98 0.70 8.84
N TYR A 196 -1.40 -0.39 9.47
CA TYR A 196 -1.20 -0.63 10.89
C TYR A 196 -0.31 -1.85 11.06
N SER A 197 0.85 -1.65 11.69
CA SER A 197 1.64 -2.79 12.17
C SER A 197 1.01 -3.32 13.46
N PRO A 198 0.73 -4.63 13.56
CA PRO A 198 0.20 -5.20 14.78
C PRO A 198 1.07 -4.94 16.00
N ARG A 199 0.44 -4.98 17.20
CA ARG A 199 1.10 -4.64 18.48
C ARG A 199 2.32 -5.51 18.82
N VAL A 200 2.47 -6.67 18.18
CA VAL A 200 3.53 -7.66 18.47
C VAL A 200 4.70 -7.57 17.49
N SER A 201 4.48 -7.17 16.23
CA SER A 201 5.51 -7.26 15.19
C SER A 201 6.62 -6.22 15.31
N ARG A 202 6.39 -5.12 16.04
CA ARG A 202 7.41 -4.09 16.30
C ARG A 202 7.44 -3.73 17.79
N THR A 203 8.18 -4.50 18.56
CA THR A 203 8.24 -4.45 20.04
C THR A 203 8.74 -3.12 20.61
N ASN A 204 9.40 -2.27 19.82
CA ASN A 204 10.05 -1.02 20.29
C ASN A 204 9.54 0.28 19.63
N VAL A 205 8.35 0.27 19.02
CA VAL A 205 7.85 1.42 18.25
C VAL A 205 6.69 2.13 18.99
N LYS A 206 6.80 3.46 19.13
CA LYS A 206 5.76 4.31 19.74
C LYS A 206 4.44 4.14 18.97
N SER A 207 3.30 4.21 19.64
CA SER A 207 1.98 3.99 19.02
C SER A 207 1.71 4.87 17.79
N SER A 208 2.24 6.10 17.78
CA SER A 208 2.16 7.05 16.65
C SER A 208 2.96 6.62 15.41
N GLU A 209 4.01 5.82 15.60
CA GLU A 209 4.89 5.31 14.54
C GLU A 209 4.41 3.94 14.01
N ARG A 210 3.32 3.38 14.56
CA ARG A 210 2.69 2.13 14.07
C ARG A 210 1.76 2.37 12.87
N LYS A 211 1.40 3.62 12.61
CA LYS A 211 0.72 4.04 11.38
C LYS A 211 1.80 4.35 10.35
N THR A 212 2.08 3.40 9.47
CA THR A 212 3.06 3.62 8.42
C THR A 212 2.41 3.48 7.06
N SER A 213 2.74 4.38 6.15
CA SER A 213 2.72 4.11 4.74
C SER A 213 4.06 4.68 4.26
N PRO A 214 5.06 3.85 3.95
CA PRO A 214 6.33 4.37 3.46
C PRO A 214 6.16 4.99 2.07
N PHE A 215 5.27 4.43 1.25
CA PHE A 215 5.01 4.87 -0.13
C PHE A 215 3.52 5.07 -0.38
N PRO A 216 3.09 6.02 -1.23
CA PRO A 216 1.73 6.02 -1.74
C PRO A 216 1.45 4.68 -2.40
N SER A 217 0.38 4.01 -2.01
CA SER A 217 -0.07 2.74 -2.55
C SER A 217 -1.50 2.88 -3.07
N PHE A 218 -1.85 2.00 -4.01
CA PHE A 218 -3.18 1.94 -4.61
C PHE A 218 -3.35 0.58 -5.28
N TRP A 219 -4.60 0.24 -5.63
CA TRP A 219 -4.88 -1.04 -6.28
C TRP A 219 -4.44 -1.03 -7.73
N TYR A 220 -3.70 -2.05 -8.09
CA TYR A 220 -3.45 -2.48 -9.46
C TYR A 220 -4.43 -3.61 -9.69
N ALA A 221 -5.20 -3.58 -10.78
CA ALA A 221 -6.16 -4.63 -11.05
C ALA A 221 -6.18 -5.01 -12.51
N ASP A 222 -6.50 -6.28 -12.77
CA ASP A 222 -6.84 -6.77 -14.11
C ASP A 222 -8.18 -7.47 -14.04
N LEU A 223 -9.08 -7.01 -14.91
CA LEU A 223 -10.45 -7.50 -15.04
C LEU A 223 -10.70 -8.09 -16.44
N THR A 224 -9.64 -8.32 -17.22
CA THR A 224 -9.75 -8.84 -18.58
C THR A 224 -10.09 -10.32 -18.65
N ALA A 225 -10.09 -11.02 -17.50
CA ALA A 225 -10.66 -12.34 -17.37
C ALA A 225 -12.14 -12.35 -17.79
N ARG A 226 -12.62 -13.49 -18.31
CA ARG A 226 -13.99 -13.66 -18.85
C ARG A 226 -15.10 -13.15 -17.91
N HIS A 227 -14.85 -13.21 -16.60
CA HIS A 227 -15.78 -12.90 -15.52
C HIS A 227 -15.56 -11.53 -14.86
N GLY A 228 -14.74 -10.67 -15.44
CA GLY A 228 -14.57 -9.28 -15.02
C GLY A 228 -15.11 -8.27 -16.03
N ARG A 229 -15.91 -8.72 -17.01
CA ARG A 229 -16.28 -7.90 -18.17
C ARG A 229 -17.34 -6.86 -17.83
N ALA A 230 -18.37 -7.17 -17.05
CA ALA A 230 -19.32 -6.15 -16.59
C ALA A 230 -18.65 -5.22 -15.60
N ALA A 231 -17.79 -5.72 -14.71
CA ALA A 231 -16.95 -4.88 -13.86
C ALA A 231 -16.09 -3.91 -14.68
N ALA A 232 -15.45 -4.38 -15.75
CA ALA A 232 -14.69 -3.55 -16.68
C ALA A 232 -15.57 -2.54 -17.45
N VAL A 233 -16.80 -2.90 -17.81
CA VAL A 233 -17.78 -2.00 -18.46
C VAL A 233 -18.29 -0.95 -17.49
N PHE A 234 -18.65 -1.32 -16.27
CA PHE A 234 -19.01 -0.40 -15.18
C PHE A 234 -17.90 0.64 -14.98
N LEU A 235 -16.66 0.17 -14.87
CA LEU A 235 -15.47 1.02 -14.78
C LEU A 235 -15.22 1.85 -16.05
N ALA A 236 -15.58 1.33 -17.23
CA ALA A 236 -15.52 2.10 -18.47
C ALA A 236 -16.56 3.24 -18.52
N ASN A 237 -17.68 3.07 -17.83
CA ASN A 237 -18.75 4.06 -17.74
C ASN A 237 -18.57 5.06 -16.60
N GLN A 238 -17.73 4.73 -15.61
CA GLN A 238 -17.25 5.74 -14.68
C GLN A 238 -16.34 6.72 -15.42
N THR A 239 -16.84 7.94 -15.62
CA THR A 239 -16.01 9.04 -16.14
C THR A 239 -14.90 9.27 -15.12
N PRO A 240 -13.60 9.22 -15.51
CA PRO A 240 -12.53 9.64 -14.61
C PRO A 240 -12.85 11.09 -14.24
N THR A 241 -13.20 11.35 -12.98
CA THR A 241 -13.53 12.70 -12.54
C THR A 241 -12.31 13.57 -12.80
N ARG A 242 -12.40 14.35 -13.88
CA ARG A 242 -11.29 15.13 -14.42
C ARG A 242 -11.20 16.41 -13.60
N GLY A 243 -10.84 16.25 -12.34
CA GLY A 243 -10.82 17.31 -11.35
C GLY A 243 -10.92 16.69 -9.98
N GLY A 244 -9.86 16.82 -9.18
CA GLY A 244 -9.90 16.58 -7.74
C GLY A 244 -10.81 17.61 -7.06
N GLY A 245 -12.12 17.51 -7.33
CA GLY A 245 -13.16 18.08 -6.51
C GLY A 245 -13.39 17.18 -5.30
N GLU A 246 -13.82 17.78 -4.21
CA GLU A 246 -13.99 17.22 -2.87
C GLU A 246 -15.11 16.15 -2.77
N GLY A 247 -15.39 15.40 -3.84
CA GLY A 247 -16.19 14.18 -3.81
C GLY A 247 -15.30 13.01 -3.38
N GLY A 248 -15.40 12.61 -2.12
CA GLY A 248 -14.45 11.74 -1.41
C GLY A 248 -14.35 10.27 -1.83
N GLY A 249 -14.52 9.92 -3.11
CA GLY A 249 -14.41 8.54 -3.62
C GLY A 249 -13.06 8.21 -4.26
N ALA A 250 -12.78 6.92 -4.45
CA ALA A 250 -11.64 6.45 -5.24
C ALA A 250 -11.70 6.94 -6.70
N HIS A 251 -10.52 7.11 -7.28
CA HIS A 251 -10.32 7.49 -8.68
C HIS A 251 -9.80 6.32 -9.49
N LEU A 252 -10.49 6.02 -10.58
CA LEU A 252 -10.10 5.01 -11.55
C LEU A 252 -9.21 5.59 -12.66
N ALA A 253 -8.10 4.91 -12.94
CA ALA A 253 -7.21 5.18 -14.06
C ALA A 253 -7.03 3.93 -14.95
N ARG A 254 -7.20 4.06 -16.26
CA ARG A 254 -7.03 2.96 -17.24
C ARG A 254 -5.58 2.76 -17.70
N GLY A 255 -4.65 3.42 -17.05
CA GLY A 255 -3.25 3.52 -17.47
C GLY A 255 -2.48 4.50 -16.59
N PRO A 256 -1.15 4.39 -16.49
CA PRO A 256 -0.34 5.29 -15.66
C PRO A 256 -0.51 6.77 -16.00
N ARG A 257 -0.78 7.09 -17.27
CA ARG A 257 -1.03 8.47 -17.74
C ARG A 257 -2.30 9.11 -17.18
N GLN A 258 -3.22 8.32 -16.63
CA GLN A 258 -4.47 8.79 -16.02
C GLN A 258 -4.40 8.84 -14.49
N LEU A 259 -3.26 8.45 -13.89
CA LEU A 259 -3.07 8.55 -12.45
C LEU A 259 -3.04 10.01 -11.98
N PRO A 260 -3.66 10.34 -10.84
CA PRO A 260 -3.54 11.66 -10.23
C PRO A 260 -2.08 11.99 -9.90
N GLU A 261 -1.68 13.27 -10.00
CA GLU A 261 -0.28 13.72 -9.79
C GLU A 261 0.30 13.24 -8.45
N ARG A 262 -0.53 13.22 -7.39
CA ARG A 262 -0.13 12.78 -6.05
C ARG A 262 0.27 11.29 -5.99
N TYR A 263 -0.24 10.47 -6.90
CA TYR A 263 0.04 9.03 -7.00
C TYR A 263 1.05 8.68 -8.08
N LEU A 264 1.51 9.64 -8.90
CA LEU A 264 2.64 9.39 -9.78
C LEU A 264 3.92 9.14 -8.96
N ASP A 265 4.81 8.28 -9.43
CA ASP A 265 6.12 8.06 -8.81
C ASP A 265 6.96 9.35 -8.88
N GLN A 266 7.87 9.52 -7.93
CA GLN A 266 8.74 10.70 -7.94
C GLN A 266 9.65 10.79 -9.18
N ASN A 267 9.98 9.65 -9.77
CA ASN A 267 10.79 9.54 -10.97
C ASN A 267 9.94 9.48 -12.25
N ASP A 268 8.61 9.51 -12.15
CA ASP A 268 7.74 9.51 -13.32
C ASP A 268 7.95 10.82 -14.14
N PRO A 269 8.31 10.73 -15.43
CA PRO A 269 8.51 11.90 -16.29
C PRO A 269 7.29 12.83 -16.39
N ALA A 270 6.08 12.29 -16.34
CA ALA A 270 4.84 13.06 -16.34
C ALA A 270 4.73 13.91 -15.07
N LYS A 271 5.13 13.40 -13.91
CA LYS A 271 5.15 14.18 -12.65
C LYS A 271 6.09 15.37 -12.74
N ARG A 272 7.28 15.17 -13.31
CA ARG A 272 8.23 16.27 -13.57
C ARG A 272 7.61 17.34 -14.47
N ARG A 273 6.97 16.94 -15.58
CA ARG A 273 6.31 17.85 -16.51
C ARG A 273 5.19 18.66 -15.84
N LEU A 274 4.35 18.01 -15.02
CA LEU A 274 3.27 18.68 -14.28
C LEU A 274 3.81 19.73 -13.29
N ARG A 275 4.86 19.39 -12.55
CA ARG A 275 5.55 20.33 -11.64
C ARG A 275 6.12 21.53 -12.38
N ASP A 276 6.75 21.32 -13.54
CA ASP A 276 7.31 22.41 -14.34
C ASP A 276 6.22 23.33 -14.93
N LEU A 277 5.09 22.75 -15.36
CA LEU A 277 3.91 23.51 -15.79
C LEU A 277 3.31 24.33 -14.65
N ALA A 278 3.18 23.76 -13.45
CA ALA A 278 2.70 24.45 -12.27
C ALA A 278 3.62 25.63 -11.88
N LYS A 279 4.94 25.43 -11.90
CA LYS A 279 5.94 26.50 -11.68
C LYS A 279 5.80 27.62 -12.71
N ARG A 280 5.64 27.29 -13.99
CA ARG A 280 5.43 28.29 -15.07
C ARG A 280 4.14 29.09 -14.85
N LYS A 281 3.03 28.43 -14.51
CA LYS A 281 1.75 29.09 -14.19
C LYS A 281 1.89 30.04 -12.99
N LYS A 282 2.57 29.62 -11.91
CA LYS A 282 2.82 30.47 -10.73
C LYS A 282 3.67 31.71 -11.06
N LYS A 283 4.72 31.54 -11.87
CA LYS A 283 5.55 32.67 -12.36
C LYS A 283 4.73 33.66 -13.19
N ARG A 284 3.86 33.18 -14.09
CA ARG A 284 2.97 34.03 -14.90
C ARG A 284 1.97 34.79 -14.04
N LYS A 285 1.37 34.15 -13.02
CA LYS A 285 0.47 34.82 -12.06
C LYS A 285 1.20 35.92 -11.28
N LYS A 286 2.40 35.64 -10.75
CA LYS A 286 3.20 36.63 -10.00
C LYS A 286 3.59 37.86 -10.85
N LYS A 287 3.92 37.66 -12.13
CA LYS A 287 4.19 38.78 -13.06
C LYS A 287 2.95 39.64 -13.33
N LYS A 288 1.76 39.03 -13.38
CA LYS A 288 0.50 39.77 -13.58
C LYS A 288 0.07 40.55 -12.34
N SER A 289 0.28 40.00 -11.14
CA SER A 289 -0.07 40.69 -9.89
C SER A 289 0.93 41.77 -9.48
N GLY A 290 2.22 41.60 -9.80
CA GLY A 290 3.27 42.60 -9.51
C GLY A 290 3.38 43.74 -10.53
N GLY A 291 2.54 43.75 -11.56
CA GLY A 291 2.46 44.83 -12.55
C GLY A 291 1.30 45.80 -12.34
N ALA A 292 0.52 45.63 -11.26
CA ALA A 292 -0.65 46.47 -10.93
C ALA A 292 -0.34 47.57 -9.88
N GLU A 293 0.94 47.78 -9.55
CA GLU A 293 1.41 48.76 -8.56
C GLU A 293 2.33 49.83 -9.17
N LYS A 294 2.19 50.12 -10.47
CA LYS A 294 2.90 51.22 -11.13
C LYS A 294 1.96 52.08 -11.96
#